data_AF-A0A0G4GVY7-F1
#
_entry.id   AF-A0A0G4GVY7-F1
#
_cell.length_a   1.000
_cell.length_b   1.000
_cell.length_c   1.000
_cell.angle_alpha   90.00
_cell.angle_beta   90.00
_cell.angle_gamma   90.00
#
_symmetry.space_group_name_H-M   'P 1'
#
loop_
_entity.id
_entity.type
_entity.pdbx_description
1 polymer ?
#
loop_
_entity_poly.entity_id
_entity_poly.type
_entity_poly.pdbx_seq_one_letter_code
_entity_poly.pdbx_strand_id
1 'polypeptide(L)'
;MMLMALAVTLALCVAGSSGFVSLTKTTQVRRLQEGPPAGSSLSESEYDGLRHLLEATNDTTLTTLYRASVDGTAYGDMLDRVENKTELVIVIRNAQYVFGVYIRDGIRLPDDPTGTHEYHPYMWWFSLAGHYSNPTKMRLTPPELDVEVAGREGGSVPSGSSVYARVYVGGGFMLGRAGPDSGRPATDIRNCRSSMWWGTVSAAGDYMGVSVGSRALLGGSEVFVADEIEMLTVE
;
A
#
# COMPACT_ATOMS: atom_id res chain seq x y z
N MET A 1 -62.06 13.57 -30.62
CA MET A 1 -62.36 14.60 -31.64
C MET A 1 -61.03 15.18 -32.11
N MET A 2 -60.50 14.62 -33.21
CA MET A 2 -60.36 15.27 -34.53
C MET A 2 -59.51 16.55 -34.48
N LEU A 3 -58.23 16.49 -34.81
CA LEU A 3 -57.60 16.58 -36.15
C LEU A 3 -57.47 18.02 -36.69
N MET A 4 -56.23 18.31 -37.11
CA MET A 4 -55.81 19.19 -38.21
C MET A 4 -55.74 20.70 -37.96
N ALA A 5 -54.51 21.23 -37.97
CA ALA A 5 -54.15 22.25 -38.96
C ALA A 5 -52.63 22.27 -39.18
N LEU A 6 -52.30 22.33 -40.47
CA LEU A 6 -51.02 22.15 -41.13
C LEU A 6 -50.61 23.51 -41.73
N ALA A 7 -49.38 23.99 -41.50
CA ALA A 7 -48.74 25.08 -42.24
C ALA A 7 -47.22 24.95 -42.00
N VAL A 8 -46.36 24.46 -42.90
CA VAL A 8 -46.01 24.77 -44.31
C VAL A 8 -45.29 26.13 -44.48
N THR A 9 -43.96 26.01 -44.57
CA THR A 9 -42.93 26.86 -45.22
C THR A 9 -42.61 28.25 -44.68
N LEU A 10 -41.34 28.48 -44.32
CA LEU A 10 -40.41 29.21 -45.20
C LEU A 10 -38.94 28.92 -44.86
N ALA A 11 -38.18 28.56 -45.88
CA ALA A 11 -36.73 28.40 -45.84
C ALA A 11 -36.06 29.78 -45.91
N LEU A 12 -35.09 30.04 -45.02
CA LEU A 12 -34.11 31.10 -45.20
C LEU A 12 -32.71 30.48 -45.12
N CYS A 13 -32.11 30.37 -46.30
CA CYS A 13 -30.69 30.10 -46.47
C CYS A 13 -29.90 31.27 -45.89
N VAL A 14 -29.15 31.03 -44.81
CA VAL A 14 -28.07 31.92 -44.38
C VAL A 14 -26.76 31.22 -44.73
N ALA A 15 -26.20 31.62 -45.87
CA ALA A 15 -24.80 31.40 -46.19
C ALA A 15 -23.98 32.33 -45.27
N GLY A 16 -23.40 31.75 -44.21
CA GLY A 16 -22.55 32.43 -43.25
C GLY A 16 -21.17 31.82 -43.23
N SER A 17 -20.28 32.42 -44.03
CA SER A 17 -18.84 32.59 -43.85
C SER A 17 -18.05 31.53 -43.09
N SER A 18 -17.15 30.90 -43.84
CA SER A 18 -16.02 30.07 -43.43
C SER A 18 -15.16 30.76 -42.35
N GLY A 19 -15.58 30.65 -41.09
CA GLY A 19 -14.71 30.89 -39.95
C GLY A 19 -13.76 29.71 -39.82
N PHE A 20 -12.50 29.93 -40.15
CA PHE A 20 -11.38 29.07 -39.74
C PHE A 20 -11.46 28.91 -38.21
N VAL A 21 -12.07 27.82 -37.74
CA VAL A 21 -11.80 27.32 -36.40
C VAL A 21 -10.39 26.77 -36.50
N SER A 22 -9.43 27.61 -36.09
CA SER A 22 -8.11 27.14 -35.72
C SER A 22 -8.33 26.02 -34.70
N LEU A 23 -8.15 24.79 -35.15
CA LEU A 23 -8.04 23.65 -34.28
C LEU A 23 -6.75 23.91 -33.49
N THR A 24 -6.87 24.61 -32.36
CA THR A 24 -5.88 24.49 -31.31
C THR A 24 -5.89 23.03 -30.94
N LYS A 25 -5.02 22.27 -31.63
CA LYS A 25 -4.40 21.07 -31.11
C LYS A 25 -3.84 21.50 -29.77
N THR A 26 -4.67 21.38 -28.74
CA THR A 26 -4.19 21.23 -27.39
C THR A 26 -3.35 19.98 -27.49
N THR A 27 -2.05 20.17 -27.65
CA THR A 27 -1.06 19.16 -27.37
C THR A 27 -1.24 18.88 -25.89
N GLN A 28 -2.26 18.09 -25.53
CA GLN A 28 -2.18 17.22 -24.38
C GLN A 28 -0.97 16.36 -24.69
N VAL A 29 0.19 16.86 -24.28
CA VAL A 29 1.30 16.02 -23.91
C VAL A 29 0.72 15.22 -22.75
N ARG A 30 0.02 14.14 -23.10
CA ARG A 30 -0.26 13.04 -22.20
C ARG A 30 1.14 12.50 -21.92
N ARG A 31 1.83 13.13 -20.94
CA ARG A 31 3.03 12.54 -20.35
C ARG A 31 2.59 11.11 -20.06
N LEU A 32 3.30 10.14 -20.61
CA LEU A 32 3.06 8.74 -20.30
C LEU A 32 2.97 8.70 -18.78
N GLN A 33 1.80 8.33 -18.26
CA GLN A 33 1.68 7.93 -16.88
C GLN A 33 2.61 6.71 -16.80
N GLU A 34 3.78 6.92 -16.22
CA GLU A 34 4.76 5.85 -16.08
C GLU A 34 4.05 4.76 -15.28
N GLY A 35 4.03 3.55 -15.83
CA GLY A 35 3.45 2.41 -15.14
C GLY A 35 4.20 2.10 -13.83
N PRO A 36 3.89 0.96 -13.20
CA PRO A 36 4.67 0.50 -12.06
C PRO A 36 6.19 0.50 -12.39
N PRO A 37 7.05 0.75 -11.39
CA PRO A 37 8.50 0.70 -11.59
C PRO A 37 8.91 -0.62 -12.24
N ALA A 38 9.97 -0.59 -13.05
CA ALA A 38 10.41 -1.78 -13.75
C ALA A 38 10.67 -2.93 -12.78
N GLY A 39 9.98 -4.06 -12.98
CA GLY A 39 10.08 -5.20 -12.08
C GLY A 39 9.26 -5.08 -10.80
N SER A 40 8.33 -4.13 -10.69
CA SER A 40 7.35 -4.11 -9.60
C SER A 40 6.38 -5.30 -9.69
N SER A 41 5.85 -5.74 -8.55
CA SER A 41 4.81 -6.76 -8.46
C SER A 41 3.39 -6.19 -8.55
N LEU A 42 3.26 -4.86 -8.59
CA LEU A 42 1.98 -4.16 -8.72
C LEU A 42 1.46 -4.22 -10.17
N SER A 43 0.16 -4.45 -10.32
CA SER A 43 -0.55 -4.13 -11.55
C SER A 43 -0.64 -2.63 -11.76
N GLU A 44 -0.94 -2.18 -12.98
CA GLU A 44 -1.14 -0.75 -13.28
C GLU A 44 -2.20 -0.12 -12.39
N SER A 45 -3.33 -0.80 -12.16
CA SER A 45 -4.42 -0.29 -11.30
C SER A 45 -4.04 -0.22 -9.82
N GLU A 46 -3.27 -1.19 -9.31
CA GLU A 46 -2.82 -1.16 -7.92
C GLU A 46 -1.79 -0.04 -7.73
N TYR A 47 -0.88 0.15 -8.69
CA TYR A 47 0.11 1.22 -8.69
C TYR A 47 -0.54 2.60 -8.76
N ASP A 48 -1.49 2.81 -9.67
CA ASP A 48 -2.26 4.06 -9.75
C ASP A 48 -3.03 4.34 -8.46
N GLY A 49 -3.61 3.29 -7.87
CA GLY A 49 -4.24 3.36 -6.56
C GLY A 49 -3.27 3.83 -5.47
N LEU A 50 -2.09 3.23 -5.41
CA LEU A 50 -1.05 3.60 -4.45
C LEU A 50 -0.60 5.05 -4.63
N ARG A 51 -0.32 5.46 -5.87
CA ARG A 51 0.03 6.86 -6.19
C ARG A 51 -1.04 7.84 -5.75
N HIS A 52 -2.32 7.50 -5.98
CA HIS A 52 -3.43 8.33 -5.54
C HIS A 52 -3.46 8.48 -4.02
N LEU A 53 -3.27 7.38 -3.26
CA LEU A 53 -3.23 7.43 -1.80
C LEU A 53 -2.03 8.22 -1.25
N LEU A 54 -0.90 8.19 -1.96
CA LEU A 54 0.30 8.97 -1.65
C LEU A 54 0.16 10.45 -2.00
N GLU A 55 -0.92 10.85 -2.68
CA GLU A 55 -1.06 12.20 -3.25
C GLU A 55 0.10 12.54 -4.20
N ALA A 56 0.62 11.50 -4.89
CA ALA A 56 1.79 11.59 -5.75
C ALA A 56 1.53 12.52 -6.95
N THR A 57 2.46 13.44 -7.20
CA THR A 57 2.42 14.32 -8.37
C THR A 57 3.17 13.69 -9.55
N ASN A 58 3.20 14.34 -10.72
CA ASN A 58 3.98 13.83 -11.85
C ASN A 58 5.50 13.80 -11.61
N ASP A 59 5.99 14.55 -10.63
CA ASP A 59 7.40 14.58 -10.28
C ASP A 59 7.72 13.57 -9.15
N THR A 60 6.69 12.96 -8.55
CA THR A 60 6.84 11.92 -7.53
C THR A 60 7.22 10.59 -8.19
N THR A 61 8.37 10.07 -7.80
CA THR A 61 8.92 8.81 -8.29
C THR A 61 8.76 7.74 -7.22
N LEU A 62 8.29 6.55 -7.62
CA LEU A 62 8.35 5.37 -6.77
C LEU A 62 9.47 4.48 -7.29
N THR A 63 10.33 4.02 -6.40
CA THR A 63 11.46 3.14 -6.75
C THR A 63 11.36 1.87 -5.94
N THR A 64 11.33 0.72 -6.62
CA THR A 64 11.38 -0.59 -5.94
C THR A 64 12.77 -0.79 -5.34
N LEU A 65 12.80 -1.01 -4.03
CA LEU A 65 14.03 -1.26 -3.27
C LEU A 65 14.27 -2.75 -3.07
N TYR A 66 13.21 -3.48 -2.75
CA TYR A 66 13.26 -4.88 -2.38
C TYR A 66 12.03 -5.62 -2.88
N ARG A 67 12.25 -6.84 -3.38
CA ARG A 67 11.20 -7.84 -3.61
C ARG A 67 11.64 -9.19 -3.09
N ALA A 68 10.80 -9.83 -2.27
CA ALA A 68 11.14 -11.12 -1.68
C ALA A 68 11.40 -12.21 -2.74
N SER A 69 10.72 -12.15 -3.88
CA SER A 69 10.93 -13.08 -5.00
C SER A 69 12.22 -12.84 -5.81
N VAL A 70 12.84 -11.67 -5.69
CA VAL A 70 14.02 -11.27 -6.48
C VAL A 70 15.27 -11.22 -5.60
N ASP A 71 15.16 -10.60 -4.44
CA ASP A 71 16.28 -10.29 -3.55
C ASP A 71 16.53 -11.35 -2.48
N GLY A 72 15.59 -12.30 -2.31
CA GLY A 72 15.63 -13.33 -1.27
C GLY A 72 14.62 -13.06 -0.17
N THR A 73 14.45 -14.02 0.74
CA THR A 73 13.41 -13.98 1.77
C THR A 73 13.98 -13.85 3.17
N ALA A 74 15.30 -13.76 3.33
CA ALA A 74 15.89 -13.58 4.64
C ALA A 74 15.75 -12.13 5.12
N TYR A 75 15.71 -11.94 6.45
CA TYR A 75 15.68 -10.60 7.04
C TYR A 75 16.89 -9.74 6.63
N GLY A 76 18.07 -10.35 6.51
CA GLY A 76 19.27 -9.65 6.03
C GLY A 76 19.13 -9.13 4.60
N ASP A 77 18.58 -9.95 3.69
CA ASP A 77 18.36 -9.58 2.29
C ASP A 77 17.47 -8.33 2.17
N MET A 78 16.42 -8.26 3.00
CA MET A 78 15.55 -7.09 3.09
C MET A 78 16.31 -5.86 3.60
N LEU A 79 17.02 -5.98 4.73
CA LEU A 79 17.74 -4.85 5.34
C LEU A 79 18.80 -4.27 4.41
N ASP A 80 19.54 -5.11 3.69
CA ASP A 80 20.60 -4.68 2.75
C ASP A 80 20.06 -3.74 1.65
N ARG A 81 18.75 -3.72 1.43
CA ARG A 81 18.06 -2.87 0.44
C ARG A 81 17.36 -1.66 1.05
N VAL A 82 16.77 -1.82 2.23
CA VAL A 82 15.79 -0.84 2.78
C VAL A 82 16.29 -0.06 3.98
N GLU A 83 17.40 -0.49 4.58
CA GLU A 83 17.98 0.21 5.73
C GLU A 83 18.28 1.68 5.37
N ASN A 84 17.96 2.59 6.29
CA ASN A 84 18.19 4.04 6.16
C ASN A 84 17.44 4.72 5.00
N LYS A 85 16.49 4.03 4.37
CA LYS A 85 15.55 4.65 3.43
C LYS A 85 14.41 5.29 4.20
N THR A 86 13.94 6.44 3.74
CA THR A 86 12.76 7.14 4.26
C THR A 86 11.61 7.01 3.28
N GLU A 87 10.43 7.51 3.66
CA GLU A 87 9.24 7.52 2.81
C GLU A 87 8.95 6.12 2.26
N LEU A 88 9.01 5.12 3.15
CA LEU A 88 8.98 3.71 2.80
C LEU A 88 7.55 3.22 2.65
N VAL A 89 7.26 2.52 1.56
CA VAL A 89 6.00 1.79 1.35
C VAL A 89 6.29 0.30 1.37
N ILE A 90 5.68 -0.42 2.29
CA ILE A 90 5.70 -1.88 2.34
C ILE A 90 4.39 -2.38 1.74
N VAL A 91 4.46 -3.09 0.61
CA VAL A 91 3.33 -3.75 -0.05
C VAL A 91 3.41 -5.25 0.20
N ILE A 92 2.28 -5.82 0.61
CA ILE A 92 2.09 -7.25 0.85
C ILE A 92 1.04 -7.77 -0.11
N ARG A 93 1.37 -8.86 -0.81
CA ARG A 93 0.42 -9.65 -1.58
C ARG A 93 0.17 -10.97 -0.89
N ASN A 94 -1.10 -11.31 -0.71
CA ASN A 94 -1.51 -12.63 -0.25
C ASN A 94 -2.83 -13.02 -0.89
N ALA A 95 -2.80 -13.99 -1.81
CA ALA A 95 -3.91 -14.37 -2.67
C ALA A 95 -4.54 -13.14 -3.37
N GLN A 96 -5.82 -12.88 -3.13
CA GLN A 96 -6.55 -11.72 -3.69
C GLN A 96 -6.27 -10.39 -2.98
N TYR A 97 -5.55 -10.38 -1.87
CA TYR A 97 -5.34 -9.19 -1.05
C TYR A 97 -4.03 -8.49 -1.42
N VAL A 98 -4.13 -7.18 -1.65
CA VAL A 98 -2.97 -6.30 -1.75
C VAL A 98 -3.16 -5.14 -0.81
N PHE A 99 -2.26 -5.03 0.15
CA PHE A 99 -2.33 -4.07 1.24
C PHE A 99 -0.93 -3.75 1.74
N GLY A 100 -0.83 -2.83 2.67
CA GLY A 100 0.48 -2.43 3.15
C GLY A 100 0.46 -1.29 4.14
N VAL A 101 1.63 -0.73 4.35
CA VAL A 101 1.86 0.41 5.23
C VAL A 101 2.85 1.36 4.60
N TYR A 102 2.58 2.67 4.72
CA TYR A 102 3.54 3.72 4.45
C TYR A 102 4.15 4.19 5.77
N ILE A 103 5.47 4.32 5.83
CA ILE A 103 6.26 4.70 7.01
C ILE A 103 7.19 5.84 6.61
N ARG A 104 6.91 7.05 7.10
CA ARG A 104 7.70 8.24 6.76
C ARG A 104 9.19 8.10 7.08
N ASP A 105 9.49 7.55 8.24
CA ASP A 105 10.86 7.44 8.74
C ASP A 105 11.58 6.17 8.26
N GLY A 106 10.87 5.30 7.52
CA GLY A 106 11.33 4.00 7.06
C GLY A 106 11.68 3.01 8.16
N ILE A 107 12.65 2.12 7.91
CA ILE A 107 13.15 1.12 8.87
C ILE A 107 14.45 1.61 9.50
N ARG A 108 14.46 1.73 10.83
CA ARG A 108 15.63 2.14 11.62
C ARG A 108 16.09 0.99 12.52
N LEU A 109 17.33 0.55 12.33
CA LEU A 109 17.92 -0.48 13.17
C LEU A 109 18.33 0.07 14.56
N PRO A 110 18.42 -0.78 15.58
CA PRO A 110 19.07 -0.43 16.85
C PRO A 110 20.59 -0.28 16.68
N ASP A 111 21.21 0.52 17.54
CA ASP A 111 22.68 0.66 17.60
C ASP A 111 23.37 -0.66 17.98
N ASP A 112 22.74 -1.45 18.86
CA ASP A 112 23.16 -2.80 19.19
C ASP A 112 22.54 -3.80 18.20
N PRO A 113 23.34 -4.56 17.41
CA PRO A 113 22.83 -5.50 16.42
C PRO A 113 22.03 -6.67 17.03
N THR A 114 22.09 -6.88 18.35
CA THR A 114 21.30 -7.86 19.08
C THR A 114 20.04 -7.27 19.73
N GLY A 115 19.92 -5.94 19.74
CA GLY A 115 18.85 -5.20 20.39
C GLY A 115 17.58 -5.04 19.55
N THR A 116 16.74 -4.12 19.99
CA THR A 116 15.51 -3.68 19.31
C THR A 116 15.41 -2.16 19.34
N HIS A 117 14.81 -1.56 18.32
CA HIS A 117 14.56 -0.13 18.24
C HIS A 117 13.05 0.11 18.11
N GLU A 118 12.47 0.80 19.08
CA GLU A 118 11.06 1.26 19.09
C GLU A 118 11.02 2.76 18.75
N TYR A 119 10.16 3.16 17.83
CA TYR A 119 9.99 4.56 17.45
C TYR A 119 8.61 4.83 16.85
N HIS A 120 8.21 6.11 16.84
CA HIS A 120 6.84 6.52 16.53
C HIS A 120 6.77 7.41 15.28
N PRO A 121 6.85 6.84 14.07
CA PRO A 121 6.84 7.61 12.84
C PRO A 121 5.43 8.04 12.42
N TYR A 122 5.35 9.02 11.52
CA TYR A 122 4.11 9.22 10.77
C TYR A 122 3.91 8.04 9.81
N MET A 123 2.77 7.36 9.95
CA MET A 123 2.43 6.21 9.11
C MET A 123 0.92 6.02 8.97
N TRP A 124 0.54 5.25 7.97
CA TRP A 124 -0.84 4.82 7.73
C TRP A 124 -0.85 3.53 6.94
N TRP A 125 -1.90 2.75 7.12
CA TRP A 125 -2.09 1.50 6.40
C TRP A 125 -2.91 1.75 5.15
N PHE A 126 -2.84 0.83 4.19
CA PHE A 126 -3.68 0.90 3.01
C PHE A 126 -4.06 -0.47 2.49
N SER A 127 -5.10 -0.48 1.66
CA SER A 127 -5.50 -1.61 0.84
C SER A 127 -5.64 -1.13 -0.60
N LEU A 128 -5.00 -1.84 -1.53
CA LEU A 128 -5.11 -1.61 -2.97
C LEU A 128 -6.12 -2.58 -3.60
N ALA A 129 -6.29 -3.78 -3.04
CA ALA A 129 -7.22 -4.78 -3.55
C ALA A 129 -7.79 -5.69 -2.45
N GLY A 130 -9.00 -6.20 -2.68
CA GLY A 130 -9.63 -7.28 -1.91
C GLY A 130 -10.41 -6.86 -0.66
N HIS A 131 -10.06 -5.75 -0.01
CA HIS A 131 -10.74 -5.30 1.22
C HIS A 131 -11.82 -4.25 1.00
N TYR A 132 -11.68 -3.45 -0.04
CA TYR A 132 -12.55 -2.33 -0.37
C TYR A 132 -12.80 -2.29 -1.88
N SER A 133 -13.84 -1.58 -2.30
CA SER A 133 -14.16 -1.41 -3.73
C SER A 133 -13.15 -0.51 -4.45
N ASN A 134 -12.48 0.38 -3.71
CA ASN A 134 -11.45 1.28 -4.21
C ASN A 134 -10.19 1.20 -3.32
N PRO A 135 -9.01 1.57 -3.84
CA PRO A 135 -7.83 1.80 -3.02
C PRO A 135 -8.16 2.72 -1.84
N THR A 136 -7.80 2.28 -0.63
CA THR A 136 -8.26 2.90 0.61
C THR A 136 -7.11 3.11 1.59
N LYS A 137 -7.01 4.34 2.13
CA LYS A 137 -6.06 4.73 3.19
C LYS A 137 -6.74 4.62 4.55
N MET A 138 -6.10 3.90 5.46
CA MET A 138 -6.55 3.65 6.83
C MET A 138 -5.64 4.40 7.81
N ARG A 139 -6.22 5.39 8.50
CA ARG A 139 -5.47 6.22 9.44
C ARG A 139 -5.37 5.53 10.80
N LEU A 140 -4.16 5.44 11.30
CA LEU A 140 -3.87 4.93 12.64
C LEU A 140 -4.05 6.04 13.68
N THR A 141 -4.45 5.64 14.88
CA THR A 141 -4.51 6.51 16.06
C THR A 141 -3.19 6.45 16.84
N PRO A 142 -2.86 7.44 17.70
CA PRO A 142 -1.59 7.46 18.43
C PRO A 142 -1.14 6.17 19.14
N PRO A 143 -2.01 5.36 19.81
CA PRO A 143 -1.56 4.10 20.41
C PRO A 143 -1.16 3.03 19.37
N GLU A 144 -1.47 3.25 18.10
CA GLU A 144 -1.13 2.36 16.98
C GLU A 144 0.07 2.89 16.19
N LEU A 145 0.62 4.08 16.50
CA LEU A 145 1.73 4.69 15.77
C LEU A 145 3.11 4.21 16.23
N ASP A 146 3.29 2.91 16.37
CA ASP A 146 4.54 2.32 16.83
C ASP A 146 5.19 1.38 15.80
N VAL A 147 6.50 1.52 15.64
CA VAL A 147 7.36 0.65 14.83
C VAL A 147 8.47 0.11 15.72
N GLU A 148 8.54 -1.21 15.81
CA GLU A 148 9.63 -1.91 16.48
C GLU A 148 10.41 -2.75 15.49
N VAL A 149 11.74 -2.63 15.52
CA VAL A 149 12.65 -3.30 14.58
C VAL A 149 13.71 -4.06 15.35
N ALA A 150 13.89 -5.33 15.01
CA ALA A 150 14.95 -6.17 15.55
C ALA A 150 16.30 -5.88 14.89
N GLY A 151 17.38 -5.92 15.68
CA GLY A 151 18.74 -5.94 15.16
C GLY A 151 19.03 -7.18 14.30
N ARG A 152 20.06 -7.06 13.45
CA ARG A 152 20.43 -8.06 12.43
C ARG A 152 20.86 -9.41 13.03
N GLU A 153 21.45 -9.41 14.23
CA GLU A 153 22.15 -10.56 14.81
C GLU A 153 21.34 -11.39 15.83
N GLY A 154 20.09 -11.06 16.09
CA GLY A 154 19.30 -11.88 17.01
C GLY A 154 18.26 -11.16 17.85
N GLY A 155 18.06 -9.86 17.60
CA GLY A 155 16.93 -9.15 18.16
C GLY A 155 15.62 -9.86 17.81
N SER A 156 14.69 -9.82 18.75
CA SER A 156 13.30 -10.16 18.50
C SER A 156 12.45 -9.06 19.09
N VAL A 157 11.53 -8.55 18.29
CA VAL A 157 10.55 -7.59 18.77
C VAL A 157 9.65 -8.28 19.80
N PRO A 158 9.66 -7.87 21.09
CA PRO A 158 8.83 -8.46 22.12
C PRO A 158 7.39 -8.00 21.93
N SER A 159 6.60 -8.73 21.15
CA SER A 159 5.15 -8.57 21.23
C SER A 159 4.70 -9.12 22.57
N GLY A 160 3.93 -8.36 23.35
CA GLY A 160 3.32 -8.75 24.65
C GLY A 160 2.45 -10.03 24.64
N SER A 161 2.49 -10.81 23.56
CA SER A 161 1.81 -12.09 23.33
C SER A 161 2.75 -13.29 23.14
N SER A 162 4.02 -13.23 23.57
CA SER A 162 5.02 -14.30 23.34
C SER A 162 5.26 -14.60 21.85
N VAL A 163 5.12 -13.58 21.01
CA VAL A 163 5.33 -13.70 19.56
C VAL A 163 6.65 -13.02 19.21
N TYR A 164 7.51 -13.76 18.51
CA TYR A 164 8.78 -13.25 18.01
C TYR A 164 8.62 -12.78 16.57
N ALA A 165 8.96 -11.53 16.29
CA ALA A 165 8.97 -10.95 14.94
C ALA A 165 10.27 -10.18 14.68
N ARG A 166 10.53 -9.90 13.41
CA ARG A 166 11.67 -9.06 12.98
C ARG A 166 11.29 -7.59 12.88
N VAL A 167 10.08 -7.33 12.38
CA VAL A 167 9.53 -5.98 12.27
C VAL A 167 8.10 -6.04 12.79
N TYR A 168 7.73 -5.08 13.61
CA TYR A 168 6.36 -4.81 14.03
C TYR A 168 5.99 -3.39 13.63
N VAL A 169 4.79 -3.23 13.08
CA VAL A 169 4.29 -1.95 12.60
C VAL A 169 2.84 -1.79 13.01
N GLY A 170 2.49 -0.63 13.53
CA GLY A 170 1.12 -0.15 13.42
C GLY A 170 0.13 -0.81 14.36
N GLY A 171 0.55 -1.37 15.50
CA GLY A 171 -0.38 -2.01 16.43
C GLY A 171 -0.87 -3.42 16.03
N GLY A 172 -0.37 -4.00 14.92
CA GLY A 172 -0.97 -5.23 14.43
C GLY A 172 -0.38 -5.86 13.16
N PHE A 173 0.66 -5.29 12.57
CA PHE A 173 1.38 -5.89 11.44
C PHE A 173 2.76 -6.40 11.88
N MET A 174 3.12 -7.62 11.50
CA MET A 174 4.41 -8.23 11.81
C MET A 174 5.01 -8.89 10.58
N LEU A 175 6.33 -8.78 10.42
CA LEU A 175 7.14 -9.50 9.44
C LEU A 175 8.11 -10.46 10.13
N GLY A 176 8.41 -11.59 9.48
CA GLY A 176 9.29 -12.61 10.03
C GLY A 176 8.78 -13.19 11.35
N ARG A 177 7.45 -13.30 11.50
CA ARG A 177 6.80 -13.86 12.68
C ARG A 177 7.11 -15.35 12.81
N ALA A 178 7.47 -15.78 14.01
CA ALA A 178 7.44 -17.20 14.36
C ALA A 178 6.33 -17.53 15.38
N GLY A 179 6.04 -18.83 15.52
CA GLY A 179 5.11 -19.33 16.52
C GLY A 179 5.63 -19.13 17.96
N PRO A 180 4.76 -19.21 18.97
CA PRO A 180 5.13 -18.95 20.38
C PRO A 180 6.29 -19.81 20.88
N ASP A 181 6.34 -21.08 20.47
CA ASP A 181 7.32 -22.05 20.96
C ASP A 181 8.68 -22.03 20.21
N SER A 182 8.84 -21.12 19.26
CA SER A 182 10.03 -21.07 18.40
C SER A 182 11.28 -20.54 19.11
N GLY A 183 11.11 -19.70 20.13
CA GLY A 183 12.19 -18.99 20.81
C GLY A 183 12.97 -18.00 19.93
N ARG A 184 12.58 -17.80 18.66
CA ARG A 184 13.25 -16.91 17.70
C ARG A 184 12.32 -16.53 16.54
N PRO A 185 12.49 -15.34 15.93
CA PRO A 185 11.72 -14.96 14.73
C PRO A 185 11.94 -15.94 13.57
N ALA A 186 11.02 -15.94 12.60
CA ALA A 186 11.12 -16.77 11.42
C ALA A 186 12.30 -16.31 10.54
N THR A 187 12.91 -17.26 9.85
CA THR A 187 13.97 -16.97 8.87
C THR A 187 13.41 -16.34 7.60
N ASP A 188 12.22 -16.77 7.19
CA ASP A 188 11.49 -16.21 6.04
C ASP A 188 10.67 -15.00 6.48
N ILE A 189 11.04 -13.81 5.99
CA ILE A 189 10.41 -12.53 6.32
C ILE A 189 8.93 -12.47 5.87
N ARG A 190 8.52 -13.34 4.94
CA ARG A 190 7.14 -13.45 4.46
C ARG A 190 6.21 -14.11 5.46
N ASN A 191 6.72 -14.73 6.54
CA ASN A 191 5.87 -15.13 7.65
C ASN A 191 5.32 -13.88 8.33
N CYS A 192 4.06 -13.59 8.08
CA CYS A 192 3.42 -12.37 8.51
C CYS A 192 2.35 -12.63 9.56
N ARG A 193 2.04 -11.58 10.32
CA ARG A 193 0.76 -11.45 11.00
C ARG A 193 0.17 -10.10 10.66
N SER A 194 -1.13 -10.07 10.38
CA SER A 194 -1.86 -8.82 10.19
C SER A 194 -3.21 -8.92 10.89
N SER A 195 -3.45 -8.00 11.81
CA SER A 195 -4.77 -7.79 12.38
C SER A 195 -4.94 -6.32 12.69
N MET A 196 -6.08 -5.74 12.33
CA MET A 196 -6.39 -4.35 12.66
C MET A 196 -7.72 -4.27 13.40
N TRP A 197 -7.87 -3.29 14.27
CA TRP A 197 -9.14 -3.08 14.97
C TRP A 197 -10.26 -2.74 14.01
N TRP A 198 -11.45 -3.28 14.27
CA TRP A 198 -12.63 -3.02 13.47
C TRP A 198 -12.97 -1.52 13.35
N GLY A 199 -12.76 -0.75 14.43
CA GLY A 199 -12.96 0.70 14.41
C GLY A 199 -12.12 1.40 13.34
N THR A 200 -10.89 0.94 13.12
CA THR A 200 -9.95 1.53 12.15
C THR A 200 -10.35 1.21 10.71
N VAL A 201 -10.69 -0.05 10.40
CA VAL A 201 -11.13 -0.41 9.03
C VAL A 201 -12.49 0.17 8.67
N SER A 202 -13.43 0.22 9.61
CA SER A 202 -14.81 0.67 9.33
C SER A 202 -14.89 2.19 9.20
N ALA A 203 -14.01 2.93 9.89
CA ALA A 203 -13.88 4.36 9.68
C ALA A 203 -13.31 4.74 8.31
N ALA A 204 -12.60 3.82 7.63
CA ALA A 204 -12.03 4.06 6.31
C ALA A 204 -13.01 3.80 5.15
N GLY A 205 -14.13 3.11 5.41
CA GLY A 205 -15.17 2.83 4.44
C GLY A 205 -15.82 1.46 4.62
N ASP A 206 -16.50 0.99 3.58
CA ASP A 206 -17.22 -0.29 3.56
C ASP A 206 -16.24 -1.46 3.40
N TYR A 207 -15.64 -1.89 4.51
CA TYR A 207 -14.72 -3.03 4.54
C TYR A 207 -15.45 -4.34 4.22
N MET A 208 -14.96 -5.06 3.22
CA MET A 208 -15.50 -6.33 2.70
C MET A 208 -14.56 -7.53 2.89
N GLY A 209 -13.40 -7.31 3.52
CA GLY A 209 -12.42 -8.36 3.78
C GLY A 209 -12.82 -9.31 4.91
N VAL A 210 -11.92 -10.25 5.25
CA VAL A 210 -12.15 -11.18 6.36
C VAL A 210 -12.08 -10.44 7.70
N SER A 211 -12.99 -10.77 8.61
CA SER A 211 -12.97 -10.31 9.99
C SER A 211 -13.29 -11.44 10.97
N VAL A 212 -12.71 -11.37 12.16
CA VAL A 212 -12.96 -12.31 13.27
C VAL A 212 -13.13 -11.49 14.54
N GLY A 213 -14.33 -11.51 15.11
CA GLY A 213 -14.68 -10.67 16.26
C GLY A 213 -14.53 -9.18 15.94
N SER A 214 -13.73 -8.48 16.73
CA SER A 214 -13.44 -7.04 16.55
C SER A 214 -12.17 -6.76 15.74
N ARG A 215 -11.65 -7.76 15.01
CA ARG A 215 -10.43 -7.64 14.21
C ARG A 215 -10.68 -7.91 12.73
N ALA A 216 -10.16 -7.04 11.89
CA ALA A 216 -10.02 -7.24 10.45
C ALA A 216 -8.69 -7.94 10.14
N LEU A 217 -8.71 -8.91 9.22
CA LEU A 217 -7.57 -9.73 8.85
C LEU A 217 -7.16 -9.41 7.41
N LEU A 218 -6.17 -8.54 7.24
CA LEU A 218 -5.81 -8.04 5.90
C LEU A 218 -5.12 -9.09 5.02
N GLY A 219 -4.42 -10.05 5.62
CA GLY A 219 -3.92 -11.22 4.90
C GLY A 219 -5.00 -12.28 4.63
N GLY A 220 -6.29 -12.02 4.88
CA GLY A 220 -7.35 -13.05 4.87
C GLY A 220 -7.31 -14.03 6.05
N SER A 221 -6.23 -14.01 6.82
CA SER A 221 -6.03 -14.76 8.06
C SER A 221 -5.10 -13.94 8.98
N GLU A 222 -5.12 -14.25 10.29
CA GLU A 222 -4.28 -13.51 11.23
C GLU A 222 -2.80 -13.82 11.00
N VAL A 223 -2.45 -15.06 10.65
CA VAL A 223 -1.08 -15.52 10.39
C VAL A 223 -1.04 -16.17 9.02
N PHE A 224 -0.12 -15.73 8.16
CA PHE A 224 0.00 -16.21 6.78
C PHE A 224 1.45 -16.11 6.30
N VAL A 225 1.76 -16.79 5.20
CA VAL A 225 2.99 -16.58 4.44
C VAL A 225 2.61 -15.75 3.23
N ALA A 226 3.13 -14.52 3.13
CA ALA A 226 2.86 -13.65 1.99
C ALA A 226 3.39 -14.26 0.68
N ASP A 227 2.64 -14.10 -0.41
CA ASP A 227 3.09 -14.49 -1.74
C ASP A 227 4.24 -13.59 -2.22
N GLU A 228 4.16 -12.31 -1.89
CA GLU A 228 5.18 -11.31 -2.20
C GLU A 228 5.24 -10.24 -1.10
N ILE A 229 6.45 -9.77 -0.83
CA ILE A 229 6.70 -8.53 -0.11
C ILE A 229 7.51 -7.64 -1.04
N GLU A 230 6.96 -6.48 -1.37
CA GLU A 230 7.64 -5.45 -2.14
C GLU A 230 7.79 -4.21 -1.26
N MET A 231 8.99 -3.63 -1.25
CA MET A 231 9.23 -2.35 -0.58
C MET A 231 9.68 -1.30 -1.58
N LEU A 232 9.02 -0.15 -1.55
CA LEU A 232 9.25 0.99 -2.42
C LEU A 232 9.66 2.20 -1.57
N THR A 233 10.43 3.11 -2.14
CA THR A 233 10.61 4.46 -1.59
C THR A 233 9.91 5.47 -2.48
N VAL A 234 9.48 6.58 -1.87
CA VAL A 234 8.83 7.71 -2.54
C VAL A 234 9.81 8.88 -2.54
N GLU A 235 10.12 9.40 -3.73
CA GLU A 235 11.06 10.51 -3.97
C GLU A 235 10.39 11.67 -4.73
#